data_AF-A0A353P8T4-F1
#
_entry.id   AF-A0A353P8T4-F1
#
_cell.length_a   1.000
_cell.length_b   1.000
_cell.length_c   1.000
_cell.angle_alpha   90.00
_cell.angle_beta   90.00
_cell.angle_gamma   90.00
#
_symmetry.space_group_name_H-M   'P 1'
#
loop_
_entity.id
_entity.type
_entity.pdbx_description
1 polymer ?
#
loop_
_entity_poly.entity_id
_entity_poly.type
_entity_poly.pdbx_seq_one_letter_code
_entity_poly.pdbx_strand_id
1 'polypeptide(L)'
;MNLPVVSEIVTERVDDIPVLLAHLEQMGVPGLLDEHFPTHGNWQGLSLGWTTTIWLVHILSQADHRLNRVQDWVARHAETLRRCTGQALGELDFSDDRLGAVLRYLNDDAAWTGYEQSQGRDLIRVYELPNETVRLDTTTASTYQAAGLEGLFRRGVSKDHRPDLAQVKAMLATLDPLGLPLASAVVDGSRADDPLYEPAIAQVRATLQRAGV
;
A
#
# COMPACT_ATOMS: atom_id res chain seq x y z
N MET A 1 21.63 -43.88 -25.85
CA MET A 1 20.49 -43.32 -26.62
C MET A 1 20.02 -42.11 -25.83
N ASN A 2 20.50 -40.92 -26.19
CA ASN A 2 20.10 -39.68 -25.52
C ASN A 2 18.72 -39.29 -26.04
N LEU A 3 17.72 -39.29 -25.16
CA LEU A 3 16.41 -38.73 -25.48
C LEU A 3 16.59 -37.24 -25.85
N PRO A 4 15.89 -36.73 -26.87
CA PRO A 4 15.92 -35.31 -27.18
C PRO A 4 15.35 -34.55 -25.98
N VAL A 5 16.10 -33.56 -25.49
CA VAL A 5 15.58 -32.55 -24.56
C VAL A 5 14.49 -31.82 -25.33
N VAL A 6 13.23 -32.10 -25.01
CA VAL A 6 12.10 -31.33 -25.52
C VAL A 6 12.18 -29.98 -24.82
N SER A 7 12.64 -28.97 -25.54
CA SER A 7 12.55 -27.58 -25.07
C SER A 7 11.09 -27.18 -25.05
N GLU A 8 10.53 -27.06 -23.85
CA GLU A 8 9.19 -26.50 -23.64
C GLU A 8 9.23 -25.00 -23.92
N ILE A 9 8.41 -24.53 -24.87
CA ILE A 9 8.25 -23.12 -25.16
C ILE A 9 7.09 -22.62 -24.30
N VAL A 10 7.41 -21.85 -23.26
CA VAL A 10 6.42 -21.18 -22.42
C VAL A 10 6.21 -19.76 -22.95
N THR A 11 4.95 -19.34 -23.06
CA THR A 11 4.58 -17.97 -23.45
C THR A 11 3.83 -17.32 -22.31
N GLU A 12 4.31 -16.15 -21.86
CA GLU A 12 3.65 -15.32 -20.87
C GLU A 12 3.08 -14.05 -21.52
N ARG A 13 1.92 -13.59 -21.06
CA ARG A 13 1.43 -12.26 -21.42
C ARG A 13 2.11 -11.23 -20.54
N VAL A 14 2.68 -10.19 -21.13
CA VAL A 14 3.42 -9.15 -20.40
C VAL A 14 2.51 -7.99 -19.97
N ASP A 15 1.58 -7.59 -20.84
CA ASP A 15 0.57 -6.54 -20.61
C ASP A 15 1.16 -5.26 -19.96
N ASP A 16 0.55 -4.76 -18.89
CA ASP A 16 0.90 -3.52 -18.18
C ASP A 16 1.94 -3.70 -17.06
N ILE A 17 2.32 -4.95 -16.75
CA ILE A 17 3.20 -5.31 -15.63
C ILE A 17 4.53 -4.54 -15.65
N PRO A 18 5.28 -4.45 -16.78
CA PRO A 18 6.57 -3.77 -16.76
C PRO A 18 6.45 -2.28 -16.47
N VAL A 19 5.39 -1.63 -16.97
CA VAL A 19 5.17 -0.20 -16.77
C VAL A 19 4.83 0.09 -15.31
N LEU A 20 3.95 -0.72 -14.72
CA LEU A 20 3.58 -0.59 -13.31
C LEU A 20 4.79 -0.84 -12.38
N LEU A 21 5.57 -1.90 -12.64
CA LEU A 21 6.78 -2.19 -11.86
C LEU A 21 7.81 -1.09 -11.98
N ALA A 22 8.14 -0.66 -13.20
CA ALA A 22 9.11 0.40 -13.42
C ALA A 22 8.71 1.70 -12.73
N HIS A 23 7.40 2.04 -12.73
CA HIS A 23 6.92 3.23 -12.05
C HIS A 23 7.01 3.11 -10.52
N LEU A 24 6.60 1.97 -9.94
CA LEU A 24 6.71 1.73 -8.50
C LEU A 24 8.17 1.70 -8.02
N GLU A 25 9.07 1.13 -8.82
CA GLU A 25 10.51 1.13 -8.55
C GLU A 25 11.10 2.54 -8.66
N GLN A 26 10.74 3.33 -9.68
CA GLN A 26 11.14 4.73 -9.81
C GLN A 26 10.65 5.58 -8.62
N MET A 27 9.46 5.27 -8.08
CA MET A 27 8.94 5.89 -6.87
C MET A 27 9.64 5.41 -5.59
N GLY A 28 10.52 4.40 -5.66
CA GLY A 28 11.27 3.89 -4.51
C GLY A 28 10.46 2.97 -3.57
N VAL A 29 9.22 2.62 -3.95
CA VAL A 29 8.29 1.84 -3.11
C VAL A 29 8.91 0.59 -2.48
N PRO A 30 9.56 -0.32 -3.24
CA PRO A 30 10.13 -1.54 -2.62
C PRO A 30 11.21 -1.21 -1.58
N GLY A 31 12.11 -0.28 -1.89
CA GLY A 31 13.21 0.08 -0.99
C GLY A 31 12.72 0.78 0.28
N LEU A 32 11.78 1.73 0.14
CA LEU A 32 11.20 2.44 1.27
C LEU A 32 10.39 1.50 2.17
N LEU A 33 9.67 0.54 1.61
CA LEU A 33 8.98 -0.47 2.42
C LEU A 33 9.97 -1.34 3.21
N ASP A 34 11.07 -1.80 2.60
CA ASP A 34 12.08 -2.57 3.30
C ASP A 34 12.81 -1.75 4.38
N GLU A 35 12.96 -0.44 4.20
CA GLU A 35 13.55 0.48 5.17
C GLU A 35 12.66 0.66 6.41
N HIS A 36 11.37 0.95 6.20
CA HIS A 36 10.45 1.29 7.29
C HIS A 36 9.83 0.07 7.98
N PHE A 37 9.76 -1.07 7.29
CA PHE A 37 9.15 -2.29 7.80
C PHE A 37 10.18 -3.44 7.86
N PRO A 38 11.20 -3.34 8.74
CA PRO A 38 12.23 -4.37 8.83
C PRO A 38 11.64 -5.71 9.28
N THR A 39 11.91 -6.74 8.50
CA THR A 39 11.45 -8.10 8.80
C THR A 39 12.40 -8.81 9.76
N HIS A 40 11.88 -9.62 10.67
CA HIS A 40 12.72 -10.45 11.55
C HIS A 40 13.18 -11.75 10.84
N GLY A 41 14.14 -12.47 11.43
CA GLY A 41 14.88 -13.58 10.80
C GLY A 41 14.09 -14.81 10.32
N ASN A 42 12.77 -14.84 10.50
CA ASN A 42 11.91 -15.88 9.91
C ASN A 42 11.47 -15.53 8.49
N TRP A 43 11.64 -14.26 8.07
CA TRP A 43 11.37 -13.85 6.71
C TRP A 43 12.51 -14.29 5.79
N GLN A 44 12.18 -15.15 4.83
CA GLN A 44 13.13 -15.71 3.85
C GLN A 44 12.54 -15.60 2.45
N GLY A 45 13.40 -15.56 1.43
CA GLY A 45 12.98 -15.37 0.04
C GLY A 45 12.90 -13.90 -0.32
N LEU A 46 11.88 -13.53 -1.08
CA LEU A 46 11.70 -12.15 -1.56
C LEU A 46 11.49 -11.18 -0.39
N SER A 47 12.05 -9.96 -0.49
CA SER A 47 11.90 -8.93 0.55
C SER A 47 10.45 -8.48 0.73
N LEU A 48 10.12 -7.89 1.88
CA LEU A 48 8.78 -7.40 2.15
C LEU A 48 8.36 -6.33 1.15
N GLY A 49 9.28 -5.42 0.83
CA GLY A 49 9.07 -4.35 -0.13
C GLY A 49 8.77 -4.89 -1.53
N TRP A 50 9.55 -5.87 -2.02
CA TRP A 50 9.29 -6.46 -3.33
C TRP A 50 8.03 -7.33 -3.36
N THR A 51 7.75 -8.11 -2.32
CA THR A 51 6.48 -8.86 -2.21
C THR A 51 5.28 -7.90 -2.27
N THR A 52 5.33 -6.81 -1.50
CA THR A 52 4.25 -5.81 -1.47
C THR A 52 4.13 -5.08 -2.81
N THR A 53 5.26 -4.71 -3.44
CA THR A 53 5.28 -4.02 -4.73
C THR A 53 4.66 -4.87 -5.83
N ILE A 54 5.04 -6.14 -5.94
CA ILE A 54 4.44 -7.06 -6.93
C ILE A 54 2.96 -7.31 -6.64
N TRP A 55 2.57 -7.38 -5.36
CA TRP A 55 1.16 -7.48 -5.00
C TRP A 55 0.36 -6.23 -5.39
N LEU A 56 0.91 -5.02 -5.24
CA LEU A 56 0.29 -3.78 -5.75
C LEU A 56 0.12 -3.84 -7.28
N VAL A 57 1.10 -4.35 -8.01
CA VAL A 57 0.98 -4.54 -9.47
C VAL A 57 -0.15 -5.50 -9.81
N HIS A 58 -0.29 -6.61 -9.08
CA HIS A 58 -1.43 -7.52 -9.25
C HIS A 58 -2.76 -6.78 -9.06
N ILE A 59 -2.90 -5.99 -7.99
CA ILE A 59 -4.14 -5.24 -7.70
C ILE A 59 -4.47 -4.30 -8.85
N LEU A 60 -3.49 -3.54 -9.35
CA LEU A 60 -3.70 -2.55 -10.40
C LEU A 60 -3.98 -3.19 -11.77
N SER A 61 -3.21 -4.23 -12.12
CA SER A 61 -3.33 -4.93 -13.41
C SER A 61 -4.60 -5.78 -13.50
N GLN A 62 -4.99 -6.43 -12.40
CA GLN A 62 -6.11 -7.38 -12.39
C GLN A 62 -7.40 -6.77 -11.82
N ALA A 63 -7.34 -5.56 -11.25
CA ALA A 63 -8.42 -4.96 -10.46
C ALA A 63 -8.95 -5.91 -9.36
N ASP A 64 -8.06 -6.72 -8.78
CA ASP A 64 -8.39 -7.77 -7.81
C ASP A 64 -7.49 -7.68 -6.58
N HIS A 65 -8.11 -7.54 -5.41
CA HIS A 65 -7.43 -7.39 -4.12
C HIS A 65 -7.39 -8.68 -3.30
N ARG A 66 -7.93 -9.79 -3.81
CA ARG A 66 -8.02 -11.05 -3.06
C ARG A 66 -6.66 -11.73 -2.96
N LEU A 67 -6.20 -11.97 -1.73
CA LEU A 67 -4.89 -12.59 -1.45
C LEU A 67 -4.69 -13.94 -2.14
N ASN A 68 -5.72 -14.79 -2.13
CA ASN A 68 -5.67 -16.15 -2.67
C ASN A 68 -5.59 -16.23 -4.20
N ARG A 69 -5.52 -15.09 -4.91
CA ARG A 69 -5.35 -15.04 -6.37
C ARG A 69 -3.93 -14.67 -6.80
N VAL A 70 -3.12 -14.15 -5.89
CA VAL A 70 -1.82 -13.55 -6.21
C VAL A 70 -0.81 -14.63 -6.59
N GLN A 71 -0.73 -15.74 -5.83
CA GLN A 71 0.21 -16.84 -6.13
C GLN A 71 0.03 -17.40 -7.55
N ASP A 72 -1.21 -17.76 -7.92
CA ASP A 72 -1.53 -18.28 -9.27
C ASP A 72 -1.26 -17.25 -10.37
N TRP A 73 -1.40 -15.97 -10.06
CA TRP A 73 -1.06 -14.90 -11.00
C TRP A 73 0.45 -14.77 -11.16
N VAL A 74 1.22 -14.78 -10.08
CA VAL A 74 2.69 -14.73 -10.12
C VAL A 74 3.26 -15.93 -10.88
N ALA A 75 2.74 -17.15 -10.64
CA ALA A 75 3.18 -18.35 -11.33
C ALA A 75 3.03 -18.25 -12.87
N ARG A 76 1.97 -17.58 -13.35
CA ARG A 76 1.71 -17.36 -14.79
C ARG A 76 2.57 -16.26 -15.43
N HIS A 77 3.24 -15.42 -14.63
CA HIS A 77 4.02 -14.28 -15.09
C HIS A 77 5.45 -14.29 -14.51
N ALA A 78 5.93 -15.46 -14.10
CA ALA A 78 7.15 -15.59 -13.30
C ALA A 78 8.39 -15.08 -14.04
N GLU A 79 8.52 -15.40 -15.33
CA GLU A 79 9.66 -14.94 -16.13
C GLU A 79 9.59 -13.43 -16.36
N THR A 80 8.40 -12.89 -16.64
CA THR A 80 8.17 -11.45 -16.80
C THR A 80 8.55 -10.70 -15.53
N LEU A 81 8.07 -11.14 -14.38
CA LEU A 81 8.37 -10.54 -13.08
C LEU A 81 9.87 -10.62 -12.76
N ARG A 82 10.51 -11.78 -12.96
CA ARG A 82 11.97 -11.93 -12.77
C ARG A 82 12.77 -10.97 -13.62
N ARG A 83 12.42 -10.84 -14.90
CA ARG A 83 13.12 -9.93 -15.82
C ARG A 83 12.92 -8.46 -15.48
N CYS A 84 11.70 -8.08 -15.09
CA CYS A 84 11.40 -6.68 -14.75
C CYS A 84 12.03 -6.25 -13.42
N THR A 85 12.08 -7.15 -12.43
CA THR A 85 12.54 -6.81 -11.07
C THR A 85 14.00 -7.18 -10.80
N GLY A 86 14.58 -8.06 -11.61
CA GLY A 86 15.88 -8.67 -11.35
C GLY A 86 15.92 -9.59 -10.12
N GLN A 87 14.78 -9.87 -9.48
CA GLN A 87 14.70 -10.64 -8.24
C GLN A 87 14.57 -12.14 -8.50
N ALA A 88 15.14 -12.94 -7.60
CA ALA A 88 14.86 -14.37 -7.54
C ALA A 88 13.55 -14.59 -6.78
N LEU A 89 12.45 -14.75 -7.53
CA LEU A 89 11.11 -14.94 -6.97
C LEU A 89 10.61 -16.38 -7.10
N GLY A 90 10.07 -16.89 -5.99
CA GLY A 90 9.38 -18.17 -5.88
C GLY A 90 7.88 -17.96 -5.66
N GLU A 91 7.07 -18.92 -6.11
CA GLU A 91 5.60 -18.81 -6.00
C GLU A 91 5.13 -18.68 -4.54
N LEU A 92 5.81 -19.35 -3.60
CA LEU A 92 5.50 -19.30 -2.17
C LEU A 92 5.81 -17.94 -1.51
N ASP A 93 6.55 -17.05 -2.19
CA ASP A 93 6.70 -15.65 -1.74
C ASP A 93 5.37 -14.88 -1.82
N PHE A 94 4.33 -15.46 -2.44
CA PHE A 94 3.02 -14.86 -2.69
C PHE A 94 1.85 -15.71 -2.22
N SER A 95 2.09 -16.67 -1.31
CA SER A 95 1.00 -17.38 -0.65
C SER A 95 0.12 -16.40 0.15
N ASP A 96 -1.14 -16.76 0.36
CA ASP A 96 -2.08 -15.96 1.17
C ASP A 96 -1.57 -15.74 2.60
N ASP A 97 -0.93 -16.74 3.20
CA ASP A 97 -0.26 -16.63 4.51
C ASP A 97 0.86 -15.58 4.49
N ARG A 98 1.66 -15.54 3.41
CA ARG A 98 2.77 -14.60 3.24
C ARG A 98 2.25 -13.17 3.06
N LEU A 99 1.20 -12.97 2.27
CA LEU A 99 0.56 -11.66 2.11
C LEU A 99 -0.17 -11.22 3.39
N GLY A 100 -0.78 -12.15 4.12
CA GLY A 100 -1.30 -11.89 5.46
C GLY A 100 -0.21 -11.48 6.44
N ALA A 101 1.00 -12.00 6.30
CA ALA A 101 2.15 -11.54 7.07
C ALA A 101 2.59 -10.11 6.70
N VAL A 102 2.61 -9.75 5.41
CA VAL A 102 2.84 -8.37 4.96
C VAL A 102 1.89 -7.41 5.68
N LEU A 103 0.60 -7.70 5.69
CA LEU A 103 -0.39 -6.84 6.35
C LEU A 103 -0.12 -6.67 7.86
N ARG A 104 0.41 -7.69 8.54
CA ARG A 104 0.81 -7.58 9.95
C ARG A 104 1.99 -6.65 10.15
N TYR A 105 2.97 -6.68 9.25
CA TYR A 105 4.11 -5.74 9.29
C TYR A 105 3.67 -4.31 8.99
N LEU A 106 2.78 -4.10 8.02
CA LEU A 106 2.28 -2.77 7.67
C LEU A 106 1.36 -2.17 8.76
N ASN A 107 0.85 -2.99 9.68
CA ASN A 107 0.02 -2.57 10.81
C ASN A 107 0.88 -2.05 11.98
N ASP A 108 1.80 -1.12 11.70
CA ASP A 108 2.56 -0.35 12.68
C ASP A 108 2.45 1.14 12.33
N ASP A 109 1.74 1.89 13.18
CA ASP A 109 1.43 3.30 12.91
C ASP A 109 2.69 4.18 12.80
N ALA A 110 3.74 3.88 13.58
CA ALA A 110 4.96 4.67 13.60
C ALA A 110 5.80 4.43 12.35
N ALA A 111 5.97 3.16 11.96
CA ALA A 111 6.61 2.77 10.71
C ALA A 111 5.84 3.31 9.48
N TRP A 112 4.50 3.20 9.50
CA TRP A 112 3.66 3.74 8.43
C TRP A 112 3.80 5.26 8.29
N THR A 113 3.75 5.98 9.41
CA THR A 113 3.98 7.43 9.42
C THR A 113 5.35 7.79 8.86
N GLY A 114 6.40 7.04 9.20
CA GLY A 114 7.74 7.21 8.66
C GLY A 114 7.80 6.98 7.15
N TYR A 115 7.18 5.89 6.68
CA TYR A 115 7.08 5.54 5.28
C TYR A 115 6.36 6.63 4.46
N GLU A 116 5.18 7.10 4.90
CA GLU A 116 4.44 8.16 4.22
C GLU A 116 5.25 9.46 4.11
N GLN A 117 5.98 9.83 5.17
CA GLN A 117 6.83 11.01 5.17
C GLN A 117 7.99 10.90 4.17
N SER A 118 8.68 9.75 4.15
CA SER A 118 9.79 9.52 3.23
C SER A 118 9.30 9.45 1.78
N GLN A 119 8.24 8.67 1.53
CA GLN A 119 7.63 8.53 0.21
C GLN A 119 7.12 9.87 -0.33
N GLY A 120 6.38 10.64 0.48
CA GLY A 120 5.87 11.96 0.08
C GLY A 120 7.00 12.93 -0.26
N ARG A 121 8.06 12.97 0.57
CA ARG A 121 9.23 13.82 0.31
C ARG A 121 9.95 13.43 -0.97
N ASP A 122 10.16 12.14 -1.19
CA ASP A 122 10.84 11.64 -2.38
C ASP A 122 10.04 11.94 -3.65
N LEU A 123 8.72 11.74 -3.64
CA LEU A 123 7.86 12.07 -4.78
C LEU A 123 7.88 13.57 -5.09
N ILE A 124 7.72 14.43 -4.07
CA ILE A 124 7.76 15.89 -4.26
C ILE A 124 9.09 16.32 -4.86
N ARG A 125 10.20 15.75 -4.39
CA ARG A 125 11.54 16.09 -4.87
C ARG A 125 11.78 15.57 -6.29
N VAL A 126 11.50 14.30 -6.55
CA VAL A 126 11.80 13.62 -7.83
C VAL A 126 10.97 14.20 -8.97
N TYR A 127 9.71 14.55 -8.71
CA TYR A 127 8.80 15.07 -9.72
C TYR A 127 8.60 16.59 -9.65
N GLU A 128 9.37 17.30 -8.82
CA GLU A 128 9.29 18.76 -8.64
C GLU A 128 7.84 19.25 -8.39
N LEU A 129 7.10 18.53 -7.54
CA LEU A 129 5.67 18.78 -7.37
C LEU A 129 5.40 20.11 -6.62
N PRO A 130 4.36 20.88 -7.03
CA PRO A 130 3.93 22.05 -6.29
C PRO A 130 3.47 21.62 -4.88
N ASN A 131 3.95 22.31 -3.86
CA ASN A 131 3.79 21.90 -2.46
C ASN A 131 3.36 23.04 -1.52
N GLU A 132 2.63 23.99 -2.09
CA GLU A 132 2.16 25.20 -1.41
C GLU A 132 0.85 24.96 -0.66
N THR A 133 -0.02 24.11 -1.20
CA THR A 133 -1.35 23.85 -0.67
C THR A 133 -1.55 22.37 -0.43
N VAL A 134 -1.99 22.03 0.79
CA VAL A 134 -2.41 20.69 1.18
C VAL A 134 -3.86 20.78 1.64
N ARG A 135 -4.73 19.92 1.08
CA ARG A 135 -6.14 19.83 1.47
C ARG A 135 -6.34 18.67 2.41
N LEU A 136 -7.07 18.95 3.48
CA LEU A 136 -7.36 18.01 4.55
C LEU A 136 -8.87 17.81 4.61
N ASP A 137 -9.31 16.56 4.57
CA ASP A 137 -10.72 16.21 4.72
C ASP A 137 -10.89 14.85 5.39
N THR A 138 -12.00 14.68 6.10
CA THR A 138 -12.38 13.41 6.69
C THR A 138 -13.53 12.78 5.92
N THR A 139 -13.45 11.47 5.72
CA THR A 139 -14.54 10.67 5.17
C THR A 139 -14.86 9.52 6.10
N THR A 140 -16.09 9.02 6.02
CA THR A 140 -16.57 7.89 6.83
C THR A 140 -17.08 6.81 5.90
N ALA A 141 -16.68 5.56 6.14
CA ALA A 141 -17.17 4.41 5.42
C ALA A 141 -17.99 3.51 6.36
N SER A 142 -19.23 3.22 5.98
CA SER A 142 -20.11 2.32 6.72
C SER A 142 -19.92 0.87 6.29
N THR A 143 -20.10 -0.07 7.22
CA THR A 143 -20.00 -1.50 6.95
C THR A 143 -21.15 -2.27 7.61
N TYR A 144 -21.48 -3.43 7.03
CA TYR A 144 -22.42 -4.39 7.59
C TYR A 144 -21.80 -5.30 8.67
N GLN A 145 -20.49 -5.18 8.90
CA GLN A 145 -19.84 -5.83 10.03
C GLN A 145 -20.48 -5.35 11.34
N ALA A 146 -20.71 -6.28 12.26
CA ALA A 146 -21.23 -5.93 13.58
C ALA A 146 -20.28 -4.94 14.29
N ALA A 147 -20.84 -3.92 14.92
CA ALA A 147 -20.06 -2.96 15.70
C ALA A 147 -19.42 -3.67 16.89
N GLY A 148 -18.09 -3.54 17.01
CA GLY A 148 -17.33 -4.09 18.13
C GLY A 148 -17.20 -3.07 19.28
N LEU A 149 -16.96 -3.57 20.49
CA LEU A 149 -16.51 -2.74 21.62
C LEU A 149 -15.02 -2.40 21.50
N GLU A 150 -14.25 -3.17 20.73
CA GLU A 150 -12.83 -2.99 20.47
C GLU A 150 -12.56 -2.89 18.96
N GLY A 151 -11.47 -2.23 18.59
CA GLY A 151 -11.08 -2.03 17.19
C GLY A 151 -11.78 -0.85 16.48
N LEU A 152 -11.59 -0.78 15.16
CA LEU A 152 -11.99 0.35 14.32
C LEU A 152 -13.49 0.41 14.02
N PHE A 153 -14.15 -0.75 13.91
CA PHE A 153 -15.55 -0.83 13.47
C PHE A 153 -16.53 -0.48 14.60
N ARG A 154 -16.81 0.81 14.76
CA ARG A 154 -17.70 1.35 15.81
C ARG A 154 -18.80 2.19 15.22
N ARG A 155 -19.93 2.30 15.93
CA ARG A 155 -21.00 3.22 15.52
C ARG A 155 -20.57 4.67 15.76
N GLY A 156 -20.97 5.55 14.85
CA GLY A 156 -20.68 6.98 14.89
C GLY A 156 -21.82 7.80 14.31
N VAL A 157 -21.61 9.11 14.19
CA VAL A 157 -22.56 10.01 13.52
C VAL A 157 -22.47 9.79 12.02
N SER A 158 -23.49 9.14 11.45
CA SER A 158 -23.57 8.85 10.01
C SER A 158 -24.06 10.06 9.22
N LYS A 159 -23.24 10.58 8.30
CA LYS A 159 -23.68 11.57 7.29
C LYS A 159 -24.63 10.95 6.25
N ASP A 160 -24.61 9.63 6.10
CA ASP A 160 -25.47 8.85 5.20
C ASP A 160 -26.80 8.40 5.83
N HIS A 161 -27.13 8.90 7.03
CA HIS A 161 -28.34 8.53 7.78
C HIS A 161 -28.43 7.02 8.10
N ARG A 162 -27.30 6.35 8.31
CA ARG A 162 -27.18 4.94 8.71
C ARG A 162 -26.53 4.77 10.10
N PRO A 163 -27.17 5.25 11.18
CA PRO A 163 -26.64 5.12 12.55
C PRO A 163 -26.64 3.66 13.06
N ASP A 164 -27.31 2.76 12.36
CA ASP A 164 -27.37 1.33 12.65
C ASP A 164 -26.08 0.58 12.29
N LEU A 165 -25.31 1.10 11.34
CA LEU A 165 -24.09 0.48 10.81
C LEU A 165 -22.84 0.87 11.61
N ALA A 166 -21.90 -0.07 11.69
CA ALA A 166 -20.56 0.25 12.12
C ALA A 166 -19.84 1.07 11.04
N GLN A 167 -18.91 1.91 11.47
CA GLN A 167 -18.20 2.85 10.62
C GLN A 167 -16.71 2.84 10.93
N VAL A 168 -15.91 3.19 9.93
CA VAL A 168 -14.52 3.63 10.07
C VAL A 168 -14.42 5.02 9.51
N LYS A 169 -13.51 5.81 10.08
CA LYS A 169 -13.26 7.18 9.63
C LYS A 169 -11.82 7.28 9.12
N ALA A 170 -11.67 7.89 7.96
CA ALA A 170 -10.37 8.16 7.36
C ALA A 170 -10.15 9.67 7.28
N MET A 171 -9.01 10.12 7.78
CA MET A 171 -8.47 11.46 7.55
C MET A 171 -7.43 11.36 6.45
N LEU A 172 -7.53 12.25 5.45
CA LEU A 172 -6.54 12.35 4.39
C LEU A 172 -6.02 13.78 4.28
N ALA A 173 -4.70 13.93 4.20
CA ALA A 173 -4.06 15.16 3.78
C ALA A 173 -3.44 14.95 2.40
N THR A 174 -3.83 15.77 1.42
CA THR A 174 -3.48 15.57 0.01
C THR A 174 -2.91 16.84 -0.62
N LEU A 175 -1.89 16.69 -1.45
CA LEU A 175 -1.25 17.78 -2.19
C LEU A 175 -2.14 18.27 -3.33
N ASP A 176 -2.40 19.58 -3.38
CA ASP A 176 -3.07 20.23 -4.52
C ASP A 176 -2.08 20.47 -5.68
N PRO A 177 -2.44 20.26 -6.95
CA PRO A 177 -3.74 19.83 -7.49
C PRO A 177 -3.88 18.34 -7.78
N LEU A 178 -2.84 17.54 -7.52
CA LEU A 178 -2.82 16.13 -7.90
C LEU A 178 -3.69 15.23 -7.01
N GLY A 179 -4.01 15.68 -5.80
CA GLY A 179 -4.64 14.83 -4.79
C GLY A 179 -3.68 13.77 -4.23
N LEU A 180 -2.36 13.99 -4.31
CA LEU A 180 -1.35 13.04 -3.82
C LEU A 180 -1.41 12.95 -2.29
N PRO A 181 -1.66 11.78 -1.68
CA PRO A 181 -1.66 11.64 -0.23
C PRO A 181 -0.29 11.91 0.39
N LEU A 182 -0.25 12.74 1.44
CA LEU A 182 0.94 13.02 2.25
C LEU A 182 0.81 12.53 3.69
N ALA A 183 -0.43 12.34 4.16
CA ALA A 183 -0.71 11.72 5.45
C ALA A 183 -2.08 11.04 5.36
N SER A 184 -2.17 9.85 5.97
CA SER A 184 -3.44 9.19 6.19
C SER A 184 -3.56 8.70 7.63
N ALA A 185 -4.80 8.71 8.14
CA ALA A 185 -5.10 8.10 9.43
C ALA A 185 -6.48 7.45 9.37
N VAL A 186 -6.55 6.19 9.82
CA VAL A 186 -7.81 5.47 9.98
C VAL A 186 -8.11 5.34 11.46
N VAL A 187 -9.26 5.84 11.88
CA VAL A 187 -9.71 5.82 13.26
C VAL A 187 -11.08 5.19 13.37
N ASP A 188 -11.47 4.86 14.60
CA ASP A 188 -12.78 4.28 14.84
C ASP A 188 -13.91 5.26 14.47
N GLY A 189 -15.03 4.73 13.98
CA GLY A 189 -16.15 5.53 13.49
C GLY A 189 -16.77 6.47 14.53
N SER A 190 -16.54 6.26 15.83
CA SER A 190 -17.10 7.09 16.90
C SER A 190 -16.29 8.37 17.17
N ARG A 191 -15.07 8.47 16.64
CA ARG A 191 -14.19 9.63 16.85
C ARG A 191 -14.70 10.87 16.11
N ALA A 192 -14.61 12.04 16.74
CA ALA A 192 -14.93 13.33 16.10
C ALA A 192 -13.95 13.70 14.98
N ASP A 193 -14.36 14.60 14.07
CA ASP A 193 -13.50 15.09 12.98
C ASP A 193 -12.40 16.02 13.50
N ASP A 194 -12.76 16.99 14.36
CA ASP A 194 -11.87 18.06 14.82
C ASP A 194 -10.50 17.58 15.36
N PRO A 195 -10.41 16.52 16.18
CA PRO A 195 -9.14 16.06 16.73
C PRO A 195 -8.19 15.42 15.69
N LEU A 196 -8.64 15.21 14.46
CA LEU A 196 -7.83 14.59 13.39
C LEU A 196 -7.03 15.61 12.57
N TYR A 197 -7.40 16.88 12.61
CA TYR A 197 -6.75 17.93 11.81
C TYR A 197 -5.34 18.25 12.32
N GLU A 198 -5.17 18.51 13.62
CA GLU A 198 -3.85 18.88 14.15
C GLU A 198 -2.78 17.80 13.94
N PRO A 199 -3.03 16.50 14.19
CA PRO A 199 -2.06 15.44 13.89
C PRO A 199 -1.71 15.37 12.39
N ALA A 200 -2.71 15.46 11.50
CA ALA A 200 -2.49 15.43 10.06
C ALA A 200 -1.65 16.63 9.60
N ILE A 201 -1.92 17.84 10.10
CA ILE A 201 -1.12 19.04 9.82
C ILE A 201 0.32 18.85 10.30
N ALA A 202 0.52 18.29 11.49
CA ALA A 202 1.86 18.03 12.03
C ALA A 202 2.65 17.06 11.13
N GLN A 203 2.02 15.97 10.67
CA GLN A 203 2.65 15.00 9.76
C GLN A 203 2.97 15.60 8.38
N VAL A 204 2.07 16.41 7.83
CA VAL A 204 2.31 17.16 6.59
C VAL A 204 3.50 18.11 6.73
N ARG A 205 3.59 18.86 7.83
CA ARG A 205 4.72 19.76 8.10
C ARG A 205 6.04 19.00 8.22
N ALA A 206 6.03 17.81 8.84
CA ALA A 206 7.20 16.94 8.92
C ALA A 206 7.65 16.42 7.53
N THR A 207 6.69 16.09 6.66
CA THR A 207 6.95 15.68 5.28
C THR A 207 7.57 16.81 4.46
N LEU A 208 6.94 17.99 4.50
CA LEU A 208 7.32 19.18 3.72
C LEU A 208 8.54 19.93 4.28
N GLN A 209 8.94 19.65 5.53
CA GLN A 209 10.02 20.33 6.25
C GLN A 209 9.84 21.87 6.30
N ARG A 210 8.59 22.34 6.42
CA ARG A 210 8.24 23.77 6.49
C ARG A 210 7.40 24.09 7.72
N ALA A 211 7.75 25.19 8.39
CA ALA A 211 6.94 25.78 9.43
C ALA A 211 6.00 26.84 8.81
N GLY A 212 4.82 26.42 8.31
CA GLY A 212 3.87 27.37 7.72
C GLY A 212 2.78 26.79 6.80
N VAL A 213 2.36 25.55 7.02
CA VAL A 213 1.19 24.94 6.35
C VAL A 213 -0.02 25.07 7.25
#